data_AF-A0ABD2KRA1-F1
#
_entry.id   AF-A0ABD2KRA1-F1
#
_cell.length_a   1.000
_cell.length_b   1.000
_cell.length_c   1.000
_cell.angle_alpha   90.00
_cell.angle_beta   90.00
_cell.angle_gamma   90.00
#
_symmetry.space_group_name_H-M   'P 1'
#
loop_
_entity.id
_entity.type
_entity.pdbx_description
1 polymer ?
#
loop_
_entity_poly.entity_id
_entity_poly.type
_entity_poly.pdbx_seq_one_letter_code
_entity_poly.pdbx_strand_id
1 'polypeptide(L)'
;MDTNSYELLKAVHPDIRKNISENFSNPKQNCWDVNASHSDLEIFGSDFLKVHYKGDGSGRRSVFAKHPILFTESGIFYFEIKIKSCKNLCSIGLSTKAMRLDGMVGQNSDSCAYQSDGKFWANGPINIGQSNFSHGDFVGCGINLATRRIIFTKNGQLLDISDLFLSPPFGFSLFPFVSLSDSGDLIETNFGPQFKFDPAKVKVQIIFNFPRQNYWDANSCSKNLKIIGNKSLTVHYKGIVSGSWLWSSVFAKHSILLNNNSSDIFYYEISVKNMKNWAIIFGFADKQQTKCEGIIRNGTYLYESDGKIWINEKGKGNDEYSYGIGDTVGIGVHLITRQIIFTRNGQRLDFFDFFDAPSFADNSFHPFVSLRDSGDKIEANFGPNFKFDLATLWGRNID
;
A
#
# COMPACT_ATOMS: atom_id res chain seq x y z
N MET A 1 -22.62 0.19 44.18
CA MET A 1 -21.63 0.34 43.09
C MET A 1 -21.74 -0.93 42.29
N ASP A 2 -22.62 -0.91 41.29
CA ASP A 2 -23.16 -2.10 40.66
C ASP A 2 -22.21 -2.71 39.65
N THR A 3 -22.04 -4.02 39.80
CA THR A 3 -21.28 -4.99 39.01
C THR A 3 -21.82 -5.22 37.59
N ASN A 4 -22.67 -4.33 37.06
CA ASN A 4 -23.41 -4.54 35.81
C ASN A 4 -22.74 -3.95 34.55
N SER A 5 -21.76 -3.06 34.66
CA SER A 5 -21.09 -2.45 33.50
C SER A 5 -20.00 -3.32 32.86
N TYR A 6 -19.42 -4.27 33.61
CA TYR A 6 -18.43 -5.22 33.08
C TYR A 6 -19.05 -6.44 32.38
N GLU A 7 -20.29 -6.81 32.73
CA GLU A 7 -21.02 -7.91 32.07
C GLU A 7 -21.77 -7.43 30.81
N LEU A 8 -22.18 -6.16 30.73
CA LEU A 8 -22.78 -5.58 29.51
C LEU A 8 -21.80 -5.45 28.34
N LEU A 9 -20.50 -5.38 28.59
CA LEU A 9 -19.44 -5.47 27.57
C LEU A 9 -19.16 -6.91 27.08
N LYS A 10 -19.67 -7.94 27.77
CA LYS A 10 -19.60 -9.34 27.31
C LYS A 10 -20.84 -9.76 26.50
N ALA A 11 -21.94 -9.00 26.59
CA ALA A 11 -23.22 -9.35 25.97
C ALA A 11 -23.41 -8.80 24.54
N VAL A 12 -22.52 -7.94 24.05
CA VAL A 12 -22.55 -7.43 22.67
C VAL A 12 -21.33 -7.98 21.92
N HIS A 13 -21.58 -9.02 21.12
CA HIS A 13 -20.65 -9.82 20.29
C HIS A 13 -19.73 -10.88 20.93
N PRO A 14 -20.31 -12.02 21.35
CA PRO A 14 -19.59 -13.29 21.48
C PRO A 14 -19.10 -13.87 20.13
N ASP A 15 -19.61 -13.40 18.98
CA ASP A 15 -19.30 -13.97 17.66
C ASP A 15 -18.06 -13.38 16.96
N ILE A 16 -17.45 -12.31 17.50
CA ILE A 16 -16.25 -11.71 16.88
C ILE A 16 -14.96 -12.31 17.45
N ARG A 17 -14.96 -12.76 18.72
CA ARG A 17 -13.76 -13.39 19.32
C ARG A 17 -13.56 -14.85 18.96
N LYS A 18 -14.58 -15.52 18.40
CA LYS A 18 -14.46 -16.90 17.93
C LYS A 18 -13.82 -17.03 16.53
N ASN A 19 -13.64 -15.93 15.80
CA ASN A 19 -12.96 -15.93 14.50
C ASN A 19 -11.57 -15.25 14.50
N ILE A 20 -11.13 -14.68 15.63
CA ILE A 20 -9.85 -13.95 15.73
C ILE A 20 -8.77 -14.78 16.47
N SER A 21 -9.14 -15.86 17.16
CA SER A 21 -8.20 -16.77 17.82
C SER A 21 -8.05 -18.16 17.17
N GLU A 22 -8.75 -18.43 16.05
CA GLU A 22 -8.55 -19.64 15.22
C GLU A 22 -7.81 -19.39 13.89
N ASN A 23 -7.41 -18.15 13.56
CA ASN A 23 -6.67 -17.86 12.31
C ASN A 23 -5.22 -17.38 12.50
N PHE A 24 -4.72 -17.30 13.74
CA PHE A 24 -3.28 -17.20 13.99
C PHE A 24 -2.66 -18.60 14.07
N SER A 25 -2.65 -19.29 12.94
CA SER A 25 -1.85 -20.50 12.78
C SER A 25 -1.60 -20.81 11.29
N ASN A 26 -0.43 -20.38 10.83
CA ASN A 26 0.35 -20.99 9.73
C ASN A 26 -0.16 -20.65 8.31
N PRO A 27 0.70 -20.23 7.35
CA PRO A 27 0.40 -20.39 5.93
C PRO A 27 0.33 -21.89 5.63
N LYS A 28 -0.77 -22.56 6.01
CA LYS A 28 -1.08 -23.93 5.59
C LYS A 28 -1.50 -23.86 4.12
N GLN A 29 -0.46 -23.93 3.27
CA GLN A 29 -0.44 -24.41 1.89
C GLN A 29 -1.61 -23.95 1.02
N ASN A 30 -1.43 -22.78 0.39
CA ASN A 30 -2.17 -22.46 -0.83
C ASN A 30 -1.92 -23.57 -1.88
N CYS A 31 -2.76 -23.65 -2.90
CA CYS A 31 -2.62 -24.61 -3.99
C CYS A 31 -3.18 -24.00 -5.28
N TRP A 32 -2.98 -24.68 -6.42
CA TRP A 32 -3.55 -24.21 -7.68
C TRP A 32 -5.05 -24.47 -7.75
N ASP A 33 -5.80 -23.49 -8.25
CA ASP A 33 -7.26 -23.58 -8.36
C ASP A 33 -7.68 -24.23 -9.67
N VAL A 34 -8.25 -25.43 -9.59
CA VAL A 34 -8.79 -26.17 -10.73
C VAL A 34 -9.87 -25.39 -11.46
N ASN A 35 -10.64 -24.56 -10.76
CA ASN A 35 -11.71 -23.75 -11.37
C ASN A 35 -11.22 -22.44 -11.96
N ALA A 36 -9.99 -22.03 -11.65
CA ALA A 36 -9.35 -20.83 -12.18
C ALA A 36 -8.06 -21.20 -12.94
N SER A 37 -8.19 -22.23 -13.78
CA SER A 37 -7.13 -22.80 -14.61
C SER A 37 -7.61 -22.93 -16.06
N HIS A 38 -6.72 -22.70 -17.02
CA HIS A 38 -7.02 -22.99 -18.41
C HIS A 38 -7.31 -24.48 -18.62
N SER A 39 -8.22 -24.83 -19.54
CA SER A 39 -8.67 -26.21 -19.83
C SER A 39 -7.55 -27.19 -20.20
N ASP A 40 -6.54 -26.70 -20.93
CA ASP A 40 -5.39 -27.49 -21.37
C ASP A 40 -4.32 -27.69 -20.27
N LEU A 41 -4.52 -27.12 -19.09
CA LEU A 41 -3.70 -27.43 -17.92
C LEU A 41 -4.33 -28.57 -17.13
N GLU A 42 -3.48 -29.49 -16.73
CA GLU A 42 -3.79 -30.52 -15.75
C GLU A 42 -3.12 -30.16 -14.43
N ILE A 43 -3.93 -30.01 -13.38
CA ILE A 43 -3.46 -29.87 -12.02
C ILE A 43 -3.61 -31.22 -11.34
N PHE A 44 -2.55 -31.75 -10.76
CA PHE A 44 -2.54 -33.11 -10.22
C PHE A 44 -1.69 -33.23 -8.96
N GLY A 45 -1.79 -34.40 -8.31
CA GLY A 45 -1.32 -34.63 -6.95
C GLY A 45 -2.42 -34.31 -5.93
N SER A 46 -2.40 -35.01 -4.79
CA SER A 46 -3.39 -34.79 -3.71
C SER A 46 -3.31 -33.40 -3.08
N ASP A 47 -2.21 -32.67 -3.34
CA ASP A 47 -1.92 -31.33 -2.86
C ASP A 47 -2.22 -30.23 -3.90
N PHE A 48 -2.54 -30.59 -5.14
CA PHE A 48 -2.77 -29.65 -6.26
C PHE A 48 -1.60 -28.67 -6.47
N LEU A 49 -0.36 -29.14 -6.31
CA LEU A 49 0.85 -28.33 -6.44
C LEU A 49 1.58 -28.50 -7.78
N LYS A 50 1.18 -29.47 -8.59
CA LYS A 50 1.79 -29.75 -9.89
C LYS A 50 0.86 -29.31 -11.02
N VAL A 51 1.44 -28.63 -12.01
CA VAL A 51 0.71 -28.13 -13.18
C VAL A 51 1.44 -28.60 -14.43
N HIS A 52 0.72 -29.30 -15.29
CA HIS A 52 1.19 -29.85 -16.56
C HIS A 52 0.39 -29.27 -17.72
N TYR A 53 1.05 -28.74 -18.74
CA TYR A 53 0.39 -28.39 -19.98
C TYR A 53 0.21 -29.66 -20.83
N LYS A 54 -1.01 -30.23 -20.78
CA LYS A 54 -1.39 -31.47 -21.48
C LYS A 54 -1.97 -31.30 -22.88
N GLY A 55 -2.28 -30.07 -23.29
CA GLY A 55 -2.79 -29.81 -24.65
C GLY A 55 -1.69 -29.89 -25.71
N ASP A 56 -2.09 -29.73 -26.96
CA ASP A 56 -1.18 -29.83 -28.11
C ASP A 56 -0.59 -28.46 -28.50
N GLY A 57 0.63 -28.47 -29.03
CA GLY A 57 1.29 -27.30 -29.60
C GLY A 57 1.76 -26.26 -28.56
N SER A 58 1.79 -25.00 -28.99
CA SER A 58 2.15 -23.86 -28.16
C SER A 58 0.95 -22.93 -27.95
N GLY A 59 0.88 -22.33 -26.77
CA GLY A 59 -0.20 -21.48 -26.34
C GLY A 59 0.01 -21.02 -24.91
N ARG A 60 -0.45 -19.80 -24.60
CA ARG A 60 -0.39 -19.28 -23.23
C ARG A 60 -1.47 -19.98 -22.41
N ARG A 61 -1.05 -20.68 -21.36
CA ARG A 61 -1.93 -21.45 -20.49
C ARG A 61 -1.61 -21.14 -19.05
N SER A 62 -2.58 -20.61 -18.33
CA SER A 62 -2.33 -20.06 -17.01
C SER A 62 -3.30 -20.57 -15.94
N VAL A 63 -2.88 -20.42 -14.69
CA VAL A 63 -3.65 -20.82 -13.52
C VAL A 63 -3.41 -19.87 -12.34
N PHE A 64 -4.48 -19.55 -11.62
CA PHE A 64 -4.44 -18.84 -10.34
C PHE A 64 -4.27 -19.82 -9.18
N ALA A 65 -3.59 -19.38 -8.13
CA ALA A 65 -3.73 -20.05 -6.84
C ALA A 65 -5.13 -19.82 -6.25
N LYS A 66 -5.56 -20.75 -5.40
CA LYS A 66 -6.90 -20.80 -4.82
C LYS A 66 -7.21 -19.60 -3.92
N HIS A 67 -6.23 -19.19 -3.12
CA HIS A 67 -6.42 -18.09 -2.18
C HIS A 67 -5.60 -16.85 -2.58
N PRO A 68 -6.16 -15.64 -2.36
CA PRO A 68 -5.41 -14.41 -2.55
C PRO A 68 -4.32 -14.29 -1.48
N ILE A 69 -3.37 -13.40 -1.76
CA ILE A 69 -2.45 -12.87 -0.77
C ILE A 69 -3.26 -12.01 0.20
N LEU A 70 -3.23 -12.37 1.48
CA LEU A 70 -3.77 -11.56 2.55
C LEU A 70 -2.77 -10.45 2.87
N PHE A 71 -3.15 -9.22 2.56
CA PHE A 71 -2.30 -8.07 2.86
C PHE A 71 -2.39 -7.71 4.34
N THR A 72 -1.23 -7.64 4.99
CA THR A 72 -1.04 -7.25 6.39
C THR A 72 -0.07 -6.07 6.47
N GLU A 73 -0.01 -5.40 7.62
CA GLU A 73 0.89 -4.25 7.85
C GLU A 73 2.38 -4.60 7.72
N SER A 74 2.73 -5.88 7.87
CA SER A 74 4.10 -6.38 7.80
C SER A 74 4.15 -7.82 7.29
N GLY A 75 5.36 -8.28 6.95
CA GLY A 75 5.61 -9.65 6.51
C GLY A 75 5.90 -9.78 5.02
N ILE A 76 6.19 -11.01 4.61
CA ILE A 76 6.50 -11.37 3.23
C ILE A 76 5.60 -12.52 2.85
N PHE A 77 4.87 -12.37 1.74
CA PHE A 77 4.30 -13.50 1.04
C PHE A 77 5.32 -14.00 0.02
N TYR A 78 5.54 -15.32 -0.04
CA TYR A 78 6.54 -15.91 -0.93
C TYR A 78 6.19 -17.36 -1.27
N PHE A 79 6.49 -17.78 -2.50
CA PHE A 79 6.36 -19.15 -2.98
C PHE A 79 7.49 -19.48 -3.95
N GLU A 80 7.82 -20.77 -4.07
CA GLU A 80 8.84 -21.27 -5.00
C GLU A 80 8.25 -22.27 -5.98
N ILE A 81 8.80 -22.30 -7.18
CA ILE A 81 8.45 -23.25 -8.23
C ILE A 81 9.71 -23.98 -8.66
N LYS A 82 9.64 -25.30 -8.65
CA LYS A 82 10.60 -26.16 -9.32
C LYS A 82 10.18 -26.37 -10.77
N ILE A 83 11.05 -25.98 -11.69
CA ILE A 83 10.83 -26.18 -13.12
C ILE A 83 11.17 -27.63 -13.48
N LYS A 84 10.15 -28.45 -13.79
CA LYS A 84 10.36 -29.84 -14.21
C LYS A 84 10.49 -29.98 -15.72
N SER A 85 9.88 -29.08 -16.48
CA SER A 85 9.99 -28.98 -17.93
C SER A 85 9.55 -27.57 -18.33
N CYS A 86 10.34 -26.91 -19.16
CA CYS A 86 9.99 -25.64 -19.77
C CYS A 86 10.65 -25.60 -21.15
N LYS A 87 9.88 -25.72 -22.23
CA LYS A 87 10.44 -25.82 -23.59
C LYS A 87 10.82 -24.47 -24.16
N ASN A 88 9.91 -23.49 -24.13
CA ASN A 88 10.21 -22.12 -24.54
C ASN A 88 10.05 -21.15 -23.38
N LEU A 89 8.80 -20.77 -23.06
CA LEU A 89 8.52 -19.65 -22.18
C LEU A 89 7.63 -20.06 -21.00
N CYS A 90 8.16 -19.89 -19.79
CA CYS A 90 7.41 -20.01 -18.55
C CYS A 90 7.45 -18.67 -17.83
N SER A 91 6.33 -18.24 -17.26
CA SER A 91 6.23 -16.96 -16.55
C SER A 91 5.62 -17.18 -15.16
N ILE A 92 6.28 -16.65 -14.15
CA ILE A 92 5.92 -16.83 -12.74
C ILE A 92 5.71 -15.45 -12.13
N GLY A 93 4.59 -15.27 -11.43
CA GLY A 93 4.25 -13.93 -10.97
C GLY A 93 3.06 -13.83 -10.05
N LEU A 94 2.63 -12.58 -9.88
CA LEU A 94 1.45 -12.19 -9.14
C LEU A 94 0.52 -11.42 -10.06
N SER A 95 -0.79 -11.61 -9.90
CA SER A 95 -1.80 -10.89 -10.68
C SER A 95 -3.12 -10.75 -9.95
N THR A 96 -3.97 -9.82 -10.38
CA THR A 96 -5.38 -9.77 -9.97
C THR A 96 -6.23 -10.74 -10.83
N LYS A 97 -7.47 -10.98 -10.42
CA LYS A 97 -8.45 -11.77 -11.20
C LYS A 97 -8.87 -11.12 -12.53
N ALA A 98 -8.40 -9.90 -12.85
CA ALA A 98 -8.60 -9.33 -14.18
C ALA A 98 -7.77 -10.04 -15.27
N MET A 99 -6.73 -10.79 -14.87
CA MET A 99 -5.88 -11.51 -15.81
C MET A 99 -6.58 -12.73 -16.41
N ARG A 100 -6.44 -12.89 -17.72
CA ARG A 100 -7.06 -13.98 -18.46
C ARG A 100 -6.22 -15.26 -18.38
N LEU A 101 -6.88 -16.41 -18.41
CA LEU A 101 -6.24 -17.73 -18.36
C LEU A 101 -5.49 -18.10 -19.66
N ASP A 102 -5.79 -17.41 -20.76
CA ASP A 102 -5.09 -17.45 -22.05
C ASP A 102 -4.03 -16.33 -22.20
N GLY A 103 -3.76 -15.59 -21.12
CA GLY A 103 -2.74 -14.54 -21.04
C GLY A 103 -1.42 -15.03 -20.43
N MET A 104 -0.38 -14.18 -20.49
CA MET A 104 0.92 -14.42 -19.85
C MET A 104 1.12 -13.43 -18.70
N VAL A 105 1.35 -13.92 -17.47
CA VAL A 105 1.57 -13.03 -16.31
C VAL A 105 2.67 -12.03 -16.57
N GLY A 106 2.45 -10.79 -16.11
CA GLY A 106 3.30 -9.62 -16.38
C GLY A 106 2.78 -8.72 -17.50
N GLN A 107 1.87 -9.20 -18.36
CA GLN A 107 1.35 -8.41 -19.49
C GLN A 107 0.31 -7.34 -19.10
N ASN A 108 -0.37 -7.51 -17.97
CA ASN A 108 -1.31 -6.51 -17.45
C ASN A 108 -0.61 -5.56 -16.46
N SER A 109 -1.07 -4.31 -16.41
CA SER A 109 -0.53 -3.26 -15.54
C SER A 109 -0.77 -3.47 -14.04
N ASP A 110 -1.47 -4.52 -13.65
CA ASP A 110 -1.74 -4.92 -12.26
C ASP A 110 -1.13 -6.29 -11.94
N SER A 111 -0.15 -6.71 -12.75
CA SER A 111 0.57 -7.96 -12.61
C SER A 111 2.09 -7.74 -12.62
N CYS A 112 2.82 -8.67 -12.00
CA CYS A 112 4.27 -8.74 -12.13
C CYS A 112 4.70 -10.15 -12.51
N ALA A 113 5.83 -10.28 -13.21
CA ALA A 113 6.35 -11.59 -13.58
C ALA A 113 7.86 -11.64 -13.75
N TYR A 114 8.36 -12.86 -13.62
CA TYR A 114 9.70 -13.29 -13.99
C TYR A 114 9.57 -14.42 -15.03
N GLN A 115 10.11 -14.19 -16.22
CA GLN A 115 10.03 -15.08 -17.36
C GLN A 115 11.31 -15.92 -17.53
N SER A 116 11.17 -17.12 -18.10
CA SER A 116 12.28 -18.06 -18.30
C SER A 116 13.39 -17.52 -19.20
N ASP A 117 13.08 -16.57 -20.08
CA ASP A 117 14.04 -15.83 -20.91
C ASP A 117 14.79 -14.73 -20.14
N GLY A 118 14.60 -14.65 -18.82
CA GLY A 118 15.28 -13.72 -17.93
C GLY A 118 14.64 -12.36 -17.82
N LYS A 119 13.51 -12.10 -18.50
CA LYS A 119 12.81 -10.81 -18.41
C LYS A 119 11.97 -10.69 -17.15
N PHE A 120 11.94 -9.48 -16.62
CA PHE A 120 11.04 -9.08 -15.55
C PHE A 120 9.94 -8.18 -16.11
N TRP A 121 8.76 -8.28 -15.50
CA TRP A 121 7.60 -7.46 -15.83
C TRP A 121 6.98 -6.91 -14.56
N ALA A 122 6.70 -5.62 -14.52
CA ALA A 122 5.86 -4.95 -13.53
C ALA A 122 5.50 -3.59 -14.13
N ASN A 123 4.22 -3.39 -14.47
CA ASN A 123 3.76 -2.22 -15.23
C ASN A 123 4.45 -2.06 -16.61
N GLY A 124 4.85 -3.17 -17.23
CA GLY A 124 5.62 -3.20 -18.47
C GLY A 124 6.92 -4.02 -18.33
N PRO A 125 7.64 -4.24 -19.45
CA PRO A 125 8.90 -4.97 -19.45
C PRO A 125 10.02 -4.15 -18.79
N ILE A 126 10.84 -4.82 -18.01
CA ILE A 126 11.95 -4.22 -17.27
C ILE A 126 13.27 -4.75 -17.83
N ASN A 127 14.16 -3.83 -18.20
CA ASN A 127 15.47 -4.15 -18.73
C ASN A 127 16.52 -4.10 -17.61
N ILE A 128 16.47 -5.04 -16.67
CA ILE A 128 17.44 -5.16 -15.57
C ILE A 128 17.98 -6.58 -15.53
N GLY A 129 19.25 -6.75 -15.92
CA GLY A 129 19.90 -8.05 -15.99
C GLY A 129 19.19 -9.04 -16.93
N GLN A 130 19.81 -10.18 -17.17
CA GLN A 130 19.12 -11.35 -17.71
C GLN A 130 19.51 -12.52 -16.82
N SER A 131 18.54 -13.06 -16.09
CA SER A 131 18.71 -14.27 -15.30
C SER A 131 17.77 -15.31 -15.84
N ASN A 132 18.16 -16.04 -16.89
CA ASN A 132 17.28 -17.05 -17.49
C ASN A 132 17.11 -18.22 -16.52
N PHE A 133 15.99 -18.93 -16.57
CA PHE A 133 15.79 -20.16 -15.81
C PHE A 133 15.24 -21.28 -16.70
N SER A 134 15.55 -22.52 -16.35
CA SER A 134 15.16 -23.69 -17.14
C SER A 134 14.97 -24.92 -16.26
N HIS A 135 14.86 -26.09 -16.89
CA HIS A 135 14.71 -27.38 -16.21
C HIS A 135 15.67 -27.54 -15.03
N GLY A 136 15.13 -27.91 -13.87
CA GLY A 136 15.88 -28.17 -12.64
C GLY A 136 16.03 -26.95 -11.71
N ASP A 137 15.82 -25.74 -12.21
CA ASP A 137 15.90 -24.53 -11.41
C ASP A 137 14.73 -24.39 -10.43
N PHE A 138 15.02 -23.76 -9.29
CA PHE A 138 14.01 -23.26 -8.36
C PHE A 138 13.86 -21.76 -8.56
N VAL A 139 12.65 -21.30 -8.83
CA VAL A 139 12.34 -19.89 -9.09
C VAL A 139 11.33 -19.43 -8.06
N GLY A 140 11.64 -18.36 -7.34
CA GLY A 140 10.77 -17.80 -6.32
C GLY A 140 10.10 -16.50 -6.75
N CYS A 141 8.89 -16.29 -6.27
CA CYS A 141 8.17 -15.03 -6.41
C CYS A 141 7.53 -14.68 -5.05
N GLY A 142 7.60 -13.41 -4.69
CA GLY A 142 6.98 -12.91 -3.47
C GLY A 142 6.76 -11.41 -3.50
N ILE A 143 6.19 -10.93 -2.42
CA ILE A 143 5.93 -9.52 -2.19
C ILE A 143 6.12 -9.21 -0.71
N ASN A 144 6.83 -8.13 -0.42
CA ASN A 144 6.84 -7.55 0.91
C ASN A 144 5.48 -6.87 1.13
N LEU A 145 4.73 -7.31 2.13
CA LEU A 145 3.35 -6.87 2.32
C LEU A 145 3.28 -5.40 2.74
N ALA A 146 4.28 -4.89 3.48
CA ALA A 146 4.30 -3.50 3.89
C ALA A 146 4.69 -2.56 2.74
N THR A 147 5.77 -2.88 2.02
CA THR A 147 6.38 -2.02 1.00
C THR A 147 5.89 -2.31 -0.42
N ARG A 148 5.12 -3.38 -0.61
CA ARG A 148 4.68 -3.92 -1.92
C ARG A 148 5.82 -4.21 -2.91
N ARG A 149 7.06 -4.25 -2.44
CA ARG A 149 8.22 -4.60 -3.26
C ARG A 149 8.14 -6.05 -3.68
N ILE A 150 8.34 -6.29 -4.96
CA ILE A 150 8.36 -7.62 -5.55
C ILE A 150 9.69 -8.29 -5.19
N ILE A 151 9.65 -9.59 -4.95
CA ILE A 151 10.80 -10.41 -4.62
C ILE A 151 10.86 -11.50 -5.68
N PHE A 152 11.93 -11.55 -6.45
CA PHE A 152 12.23 -12.68 -7.33
C PHE A 152 13.53 -13.34 -6.90
N THR A 153 13.56 -14.66 -6.95
CA THR A 153 14.74 -15.44 -6.60
C THR A 153 14.98 -16.51 -7.63
N LYS A 154 16.24 -16.92 -7.75
CA LYS A 154 16.64 -18.10 -8.50
C LYS A 154 17.60 -18.92 -7.66
N ASN A 155 17.31 -20.21 -7.50
CA ASN A 155 18.14 -21.18 -6.81
C ASN A 155 18.61 -20.75 -5.42
N GLY A 156 17.74 -20.08 -4.66
CA GLY A 156 18.05 -19.60 -3.31
C GLY A 156 18.80 -18.27 -3.25
N GLN A 157 19.00 -17.60 -4.39
CA GLN A 157 19.60 -16.28 -4.47
C GLN A 157 18.55 -15.23 -4.85
N LEU A 158 18.54 -14.13 -4.11
CA LEU A 158 17.73 -12.94 -4.42
C LEU A 158 18.25 -12.30 -5.71
N LEU A 159 17.35 -11.99 -6.64
CA LEU A 159 17.69 -11.26 -7.86
C LEU A 159 17.64 -9.76 -7.58
N ASP A 160 18.60 -9.01 -8.13
CA ASP A 160 18.67 -7.56 -7.95
C ASP A 160 17.62 -6.87 -8.82
N ILE A 161 16.45 -6.67 -8.22
CA ILE A 161 15.29 -5.98 -8.80
C ILE A 161 14.80 -4.87 -7.86
N SER A 162 15.75 -4.20 -7.21
CA SER A 162 15.59 -3.30 -6.05
C SER A 162 14.46 -2.26 -6.14
N ASP A 163 14.02 -1.91 -7.35
CA ASP A 163 13.05 -0.85 -7.61
C ASP A 163 11.66 -1.35 -8.06
N LEU A 164 11.42 -2.67 -8.07
CA LEU A 164 10.14 -3.22 -8.53
C LEU A 164 9.11 -3.30 -7.40
N PHE A 165 7.94 -2.69 -7.64
CA PHE A 165 6.78 -2.78 -6.77
C PHE A 165 5.53 -3.12 -7.57
N LEU A 166 4.58 -3.80 -6.94
CA LEU A 166 3.28 -4.10 -7.54
C LEU A 166 2.16 -3.41 -6.78
N SER A 167 1.34 -2.66 -7.51
CA SER A 167 0.30 -1.81 -6.94
C SER A 167 -1.03 -2.09 -7.62
N PRO A 168 -1.76 -3.14 -7.23
CA PRO A 168 -3.09 -3.40 -7.77
C PRO A 168 -4.06 -2.24 -7.42
N PRO A 169 -5.09 -1.98 -8.25
CA PRO A 169 -6.09 -0.96 -7.94
C PRO A 169 -6.81 -1.23 -6.61
N PHE A 170 -7.39 -0.18 -6.02
CA PHE A 170 -8.11 -0.28 -4.75
C PHE A 170 -9.21 -1.36 -4.78
N GLY A 171 -9.22 -2.23 -3.76
CA GLY A 171 -10.20 -3.32 -3.62
C GLY A 171 -9.87 -4.60 -4.39
N PHE A 172 -8.74 -4.65 -5.11
CA PHE A 172 -8.30 -5.86 -5.81
C PHE A 172 -7.31 -6.67 -4.97
N SER A 173 -7.49 -7.99 -4.96
CA SER A 173 -6.56 -8.92 -4.32
C SER A 173 -5.55 -9.45 -5.32
N LEU A 174 -4.29 -9.62 -4.89
CA LEU A 174 -3.27 -10.31 -5.66
C LEU A 174 -3.33 -11.81 -5.40
N PHE A 175 -3.01 -12.57 -6.43
CA PHE A 175 -2.93 -14.03 -6.40
C PHE A 175 -1.60 -14.46 -7.03
N PRO A 176 -0.94 -15.51 -6.51
CA PRO A 176 0.03 -16.25 -7.28
C PRO A 176 -0.58 -16.71 -8.60
N PHE A 177 0.18 -16.52 -9.67
CA PHE A 177 -0.27 -16.86 -11.01
C PHE A 177 0.91 -17.29 -11.87
N VAL A 178 0.71 -18.35 -12.64
CA VAL A 178 1.74 -18.94 -13.49
C VAL A 178 1.20 -19.15 -14.89
N SER A 179 2.09 -19.04 -15.87
CA SER A 179 1.79 -19.20 -17.28
C SER A 179 2.82 -20.13 -17.93
N LEU A 180 2.34 -21.16 -18.62
CA LEU A 180 3.12 -22.10 -19.42
C LEU A 180 2.84 -21.84 -20.90
N SER A 181 3.79 -22.16 -21.80
CA SER A 181 3.65 -21.84 -23.23
C SER A 181 3.62 -23.04 -24.15
N ASP A 182 4.10 -24.21 -23.72
CA ASP A 182 4.25 -25.36 -24.62
C ASP A 182 3.76 -26.65 -24.00
N SER A 183 3.21 -27.51 -24.86
CA SER A 183 2.84 -28.88 -24.52
C SER A 183 4.00 -29.61 -23.83
N GLY A 184 3.73 -30.22 -22.68
CA GLY A 184 4.72 -30.91 -21.85
C GLY A 184 5.52 -30.00 -20.91
N ASP A 185 5.24 -28.70 -20.85
CA ASP A 185 5.71 -27.86 -19.76
C ASP A 185 5.13 -28.36 -18.43
N LEU A 186 5.97 -28.41 -17.41
CA LEU A 186 5.64 -29.01 -16.12
C LEU A 186 6.34 -28.27 -14.98
N ILE A 187 5.56 -27.91 -13.97
CA ILE A 187 6.06 -27.25 -12.76
C ILE A 187 5.55 -27.93 -11.50
N GLU A 188 6.30 -27.79 -10.42
CA GLU A 188 5.92 -28.22 -9.08
C GLU A 188 6.12 -27.05 -8.12
N THR A 189 5.05 -26.65 -7.43
CA THR A 189 5.03 -25.45 -6.61
C THR A 189 5.14 -25.78 -5.14
N ASN A 190 5.78 -24.90 -4.41
CA ASN A 190 5.92 -24.93 -2.97
C ASN A 190 5.43 -23.60 -2.43
N PHE A 191 4.25 -23.59 -1.80
CA PHE A 191 3.71 -22.42 -1.09
C PHE A 191 4.24 -22.31 0.35
N GLY A 192 5.24 -23.13 0.71
CA GLY A 192 5.92 -23.11 1.98
C GLY A 192 5.58 -24.28 2.91
N PRO A 193 6.19 -24.28 4.10
CA PRO A 193 7.07 -23.23 4.63
C PRO A 193 8.56 -23.41 4.28
N GLN A 194 8.97 -24.57 3.76
CA GLN A 194 10.40 -24.88 3.56
C GLN A 194 10.86 -24.48 2.16
N PHE A 195 11.62 -23.40 2.06
CA PHE A 195 12.10 -22.85 0.79
C PHE A 195 13.62 -23.02 0.63
N LYS A 196 14.11 -22.95 -0.62
CA LYS A 196 15.55 -22.88 -0.92
C LYS A 196 16.12 -21.50 -0.60
N PHE A 197 15.36 -20.44 -0.90
CA PHE A 197 15.63 -19.10 -0.41
C PHE A 197 15.09 -18.95 1.02
N ASP A 198 15.73 -18.13 1.85
CA ASP A 198 15.19 -17.74 3.15
C ASP A 198 14.58 -16.33 3.03
N PRO A 199 13.24 -16.18 2.99
CA PRO A 199 12.59 -14.88 2.86
C PRO A 199 12.96 -13.88 3.97
N ALA A 200 13.36 -14.36 5.16
CA ALA A 200 13.78 -13.50 6.26
C ALA A 200 15.09 -12.74 5.95
N LYS A 201 15.88 -13.19 4.95
CA LYS A 201 17.10 -12.50 4.51
C LYS A 201 16.86 -11.24 3.70
N VAL A 202 15.62 -10.99 3.26
CA VAL A 202 15.26 -9.75 2.56
C VAL A 202 15.37 -8.59 3.55
N LYS A 203 16.55 -7.96 3.61
CA LYS A 203 16.79 -6.77 4.43
C LYS A 203 16.07 -5.59 3.82
N VAL A 204 15.13 -5.02 4.57
CA VAL A 204 14.55 -3.72 4.24
C VAL A 204 15.57 -2.65 4.66
N GLN A 205 16.50 -2.29 3.76
CA GLN A 205 17.31 -1.09 3.96
C GLN A 205 16.44 0.14 3.71
N ILE A 206 16.18 0.89 4.77
CA ILE A 206 15.53 2.20 4.71
C ILE A 206 16.58 3.20 5.11
N ILE A 207 16.96 4.04 4.17
CA ILE A 207 17.73 5.23 4.46
C ILE A 207 16.68 6.26 4.90
N PHE A 208 16.65 6.61 6.19
CA PHE A 208 15.84 7.73 6.66
C PHE A 208 16.54 9.04 6.28
N ASN A 209 16.33 9.52 5.06
CA ASN A 209 16.56 10.93 4.79
C ASN A 209 15.26 11.66 5.14
N PHE A 210 15.06 11.93 6.44
CA PHE A 210 14.04 12.89 6.85
C PHE A 210 14.25 14.19 6.05
N PRO A 211 13.34 14.56 5.14
CA PRO A 211 13.45 15.85 4.50
C PRO A 211 13.31 16.90 5.61
N ARG A 212 14.20 17.91 5.55
CA ARG A 212 14.27 19.13 6.36
C ARG A 212 12.96 19.43 7.12
N GLN A 213 13.03 19.65 8.44
CA GLN A 213 11.89 20.11 9.26
C GLN A 213 11.09 21.19 8.51
N ASN A 214 9.81 20.91 8.23
CA ASN A 214 8.91 21.83 7.53
C ASN A 214 8.11 22.66 8.55
N TYR A 215 7.46 23.72 8.07
CA TYR A 215 6.67 24.64 8.89
C TYR A 215 5.66 25.38 8.01
N TRP A 216 4.62 25.97 8.61
CA TRP A 216 3.61 26.71 7.86
C TRP A 216 4.17 28.03 7.29
N ASP A 217 3.96 28.27 5.99
CA ASP A 217 4.42 29.50 5.33
C ASP A 217 3.42 30.64 5.50
N ALA A 218 3.85 31.72 6.16
CA ALA A 218 3.03 32.92 6.33
C ALA A 218 2.63 33.55 4.98
N ASN A 219 3.46 33.40 3.94
CA ASN A 219 3.16 33.91 2.60
C ASN A 219 2.08 33.10 1.87
N SER A 220 1.83 31.87 2.33
CA SER A 220 0.81 30.96 1.78
C SER A 220 -0.37 30.78 2.75
N CYS A 221 -0.52 31.70 3.70
CA CYS A 221 -1.53 31.65 4.75
C CYS A 221 -2.71 32.55 4.38
N SER A 222 -3.92 31.99 4.38
CA SER A 222 -5.15 32.75 4.17
C SER A 222 -5.33 33.84 5.24
N LYS A 223 -5.93 34.98 4.86
CA LYS A 223 -6.14 36.15 5.72
C LYS A 223 -6.89 35.87 7.04
N ASN A 224 -7.75 34.85 7.04
CA ASN A 224 -8.56 34.44 8.20
C ASN A 224 -7.81 33.51 9.15
N LEU A 225 -6.62 33.05 8.78
CA LEU A 225 -5.76 32.23 9.62
C LEU A 225 -4.65 33.08 10.26
N LYS A 226 -4.16 32.63 11.39
CA LYS A 226 -2.97 33.13 12.05
C LYS A 226 -2.06 31.97 12.40
N ILE A 227 -0.82 32.06 11.95
CA ILE A 227 0.26 31.18 12.40
C ILE A 227 0.79 31.72 13.73
N ILE A 228 0.91 30.86 14.74
CA ILE A 228 1.28 31.24 16.11
C ILE A 228 2.48 30.40 16.56
N GLY A 229 3.32 31.01 17.39
CA GLY A 229 4.47 30.36 18.03
C GLY A 229 5.76 30.44 17.22
N ASN A 230 6.89 30.29 17.91
CA ASN A 230 8.22 30.55 17.34
C ASN A 230 8.64 29.56 16.24
N LYS A 231 7.98 28.40 16.14
CA LYS A 231 8.26 27.36 15.15
C LYS A 231 7.32 27.39 13.94
N SER A 232 6.34 28.30 13.91
CA SER A 232 5.33 28.36 12.85
C SER A 232 4.56 27.04 12.63
N LEU A 233 4.23 26.33 13.71
CA LEU A 233 3.54 25.03 13.67
C LEU A 233 2.07 25.10 14.10
N THR A 234 1.68 26.12 14.87
CA THR A 234 0.30 26.29 15.33
C THR A 234 -0.46 27.16 14.33
N VAL A 235 -1.65 26.71 13.93
CA VAL A 235 -2.56 27.47 13.07
C VAL A 235 -3.85 27.69 13.83
N HIS A 236 -4.35 28.92 13.78
CA HIS A 236 -5.57 29.32 14.45
C HIS A 236 -6.46 30.12 13.50
N TYR A 237 -7.76 29.79 13.45
CA TYR A 237 -8.74 30.57 12.72
C TYR A 237 -9.15 31.81 13.53
N LYS A 238 -8.83 32.99 13.02
CA LYS A 238 -9.12 34.30 13.64
C LYS A 238 -10.25 35.09 12.97
N GLY A 239 -10.82 34.58 11.87
CA GLY A 239 -11.91 35.23 11.16
C GLY A 239 -13.22 35.25 11.97
N ILE A 240 -14.11 36.17 11.62
CA ILE A 240 -15.52 36.14 12.03
C ILE A 240 -16.23 35.21 11.05
N VAL A 241 -17.00 34.24 11.53
CA VAL A 241 -17.74 33.29 10.69
C VAL A 241 -18.76 34.08 9.85
N SER A 242 -18.40 34.48 8.63
CA SER A 242 -19.35 35.02 7.66
C SER A 242 -19.98 33.81 6.97
N GLY A 243 -21.30 33.63 7.14
CA GLY A 243 -22.10 32.45 6.77
C GLY A 243 -21.96 31.91 5.35
N SER A 244 -20.78 31.43 5.01
CA SER A 244 -20.35 30.94 3.71
C SER A 244 -19.34 29.82 3.96
N TRP A 245 -19.41 28.78 3.13
CA TRP A 245 -18.61 27.56 3.19
C TRP A 245 -17.11 27.79 2.83
N LEU A 246 -16.55 28.94 3.23
CA LEU A 246 -15.21 29.39 2.86
C LEU A 246 -14.16 28.77 3.80
N TRP A 247 -13.51 27.74 3.31
CA TRP A 247 -12.34 27.15 3.95
C TRP A 247 -11.14 28.08 3.81
N SER A 248 -10.42 28.27 4.91
CA SER A 248 -9.18 29.05 4.92
C SER A 248 -8.01 28.12 5.12
N SER A 249 -7.02 28.21 4.23
CA SER A 249 -5.93 27.25 4.14
C SER A 249 -4.58 27.90 4.38
N VAL A 250 -3.63 27.09 4.86
CA VAL A 250 -2.21 27.40 4.88
C VAL A 250 -1.40 26.20 4.38
N PHE A 251 -0.36 26.49 3.61
CA PHE A 251 0.55 25.50 3.04
C PHE A 251 1.91 25.54 3.75
N ALA A 252 2.58 24.39 3.79
CA ALA A 252 3.93 24.30 4.34
C ALA A 252 4.97 24.94 3.40
N LYS A 253 6.08 25.41 3.99
CA LYS A 253 7.11 26.18 3.29
C LYS A 253 7.78 25.43 2.16
N HIS A 254 8.09 24.16 2.41
CA HIS A 254 8.79 23.31 1.45
C HIS A 254 7.79 22.36 0.80
N SER A 255 7.78 22.34 -0.54
CA SER A 255 7.15 21.26 -1.30
C SER A 255 7.95 19.98 -1.14
N ILE A 256 7.28 18.86 -1.34
CA ILE A 256 7.88 17.55 -1.35
C ILE A 256 7.95 17.06 -2.79
N LEU A 257 9.13 16.66 -3.21
CA LEU A 257 9.39 16.18 -4.56
C LEU A 257 9.24 14.66 -4.61
N LEU A 258 8.46 14.20 -5.58
CA LEU A 258 8.28 12.80 -5.93
C LEU A 258 9.49 12.29 -6.73
N ASN A 259 10.66 12.16 -6.10
CA ASN A 259 11.86 11.58 -6.73
C ASN A 259 11.91 10.04 -6.55
N ASN A 260 12.35 9.32 -7.58
CA ASN A 260 12.50 7.86 -7.60
C ASN A 260 13.76 7.37 -6.85
N ASN A 261 14.69 8.27 -6.50
CA ASN A 261 15.99 7.91 -5.91
C ASN A 261 16.02 7.92 -4.37
N SER A 262 14.89 8.14 -3.70
CA SER A 262 14.78 8.19 -2.22
C SER A 262 13.82 7.10 -1.74
N SER A 263 14.27 6.29 -0.78
CA SER A 263 13.48 5.23 -0.15
C SER A 263 12.59 5.76 0.99
N ASP A 264 12.33 7.07 1.02
CA ASP A 264 11.71 7.73 2.16
C ASP A 264 10.20 7.79 2.09
N ILE A 265 9.61 7.86 3.28
CA ILE A 265 8.24 8.31 3.50
C ILE A 265 8.30 9.77 3.91
N PHE A 266 7.49 10.62 3.27
CA PHE A 266 7.14 11.90 3.86
C PHE A 266 5.92 11.71 4.74
N TYR A 267 5.97 12.17 5.98
CA TYR A 267 4.85 12.06 6.92
C TYR A 267 4.79 13.30 7.80
N TYR A 268 3.57 13.74 8.11
CA TYR A 268 3.31 14.73 9.14
C TYR A 268 2.00 14.43 9.85
N GLU A 269 1.88 14.94 11.07
CA GLU A 269 0.66 14.83 11.85
C GLU A 269 0.21 16.21 12.36
N ILE A 270 -1.08 16.33 12.64
CA ILE A 270 -1.68 17.47 13.31
C ILE A 270 -2.32 17.00 14.60
N SER A 271 -2.13 17.77 15.67
CA SER A 271 -2.87 17.64 16.92
C SER A 271 -3.98 18.68 16.95
N VAL A 272 -5.22 18.22 17.12
CA VAL A 272 -6.38 19.11 17.18
C VAL A 272 -6.49 19.71 18.59
N LYS A 273 -6.25 21.02 18.69
CA LYS A 273 -6.28 21.74 19.97
C LYS A 273 -7.64 22.35 20.26
N ASN A 274 -8.39 22.72 19.22
CA ASN A 274 -9.75 23.18 19.32
C ASN A 274 -10.48 22.97 17.99
N MET A 275 -11.77 22.63 18.04
CA MET A 275 -12.58 22.39 16.85
C MET A 275 -14.05 22.63 17.17
N LYS A 276 -14.76 23.41 16.34
CA LYS A 276 -16.17 23.75 16.60
C LYS A 276 -17.18 22.85 15.90
N ASN A 277 -17.09 22.70 14.58
CA ASN A 277 -18.13 22.06 13.76
C ASN A 277 -17.58 20.97 12.82
N TRP A 278 -16.66 20.13 13.30
CA TRP A 278 -16.03 19.06 12.49
C TRP A 278 -15.51 19.62 11.16
N ALA A 279 -14.74 20.70 11.25
CA ALA A 279 -14.39 21.55 10.13
C ALA A 279 -12.88 21.74 9.97
N ILE A 280 -12.15 20.66 10.15
CA ILE A 280 -10.70 20.63 9.96
C ILE A 280 -10.39 19.61 8.86
N ILE A 281 -9.57 20.04 7.91
CA ILE A 281 -9.10 19.21 6.81
C ILE A 281 -7.60 19.41 6.69
N PHE A 282 -6.87 18.34 6.40
CA PHE A 282 -5.44 18.43 6.13
C PHE A 282 -5.05 17.38 5.08
N GLY A 283 -3.92 17.59 4.43
CA GLY A 283 -3.48 16.68 3.38
C GLY A 283 -2.35 17.20 2.50
N PHE A 284 -2.27 16.63 1.31
CA PHE A 284 -1.39 17.08 0.23
C PHE A 284 -2.20 17.69 -0.91
N ALA A 285 -1.66 18.74 -1.53
CA ALA A 285 -2.25 19.36 -2.72
C ALA A 285 -1.20 19.71 -3.77
N ASP A 286 -1.62 19.82 -5.02
CA ASP A 286 -0.84 20.41 -6.11
C ASP A 286 -0.63 21.92 -5.87
N LYS A 287 0.58 22.40 -6.19
CA LYS A 287 0.98 23.82 -6.15
C LYS A 287 0.02 24.74 -6.90
N GLN A 288 -0.59 24.29 -7.99
CA GLN A 288 -1.52 25.12 -8.78
C GLN A 288 -2.77 25.53 -7.97
N GLN A 289 -3.07 24.82 -6.88
CA GLN A 289 -4.28 25.03 -6.08
C GLN A 289 -4.07 25.95 -4.87
N THR A 290 -2.85 26.45 -4.66
CA THR A 290 -2.45 27.30 -3.53
C THR A 290 -3.13 28.68 -3.47
N LYS A 291 -4.09 28.98 -4.34
CA LYS A 291 -4.76 30.29 -4.47
C LYS A 291 -6.29 30.27 -4.43
N CYS A 292 -6.94 29.11 -4.24
CA CYS A 292 -8.41 29.04 -4.31
C CYS A 292 -9.06 29.12 -2.92
N GLU A 293 -10.18 29.86 -2.82
CA GLU A 293 -11.08 29.87 -1.67
C GLU A 293 -12.15 28.75 -1.85
N GLY A 294 -12.16 27.70 -1.02
CA GLY A 294 -13.13 26.58 -1.08
C GLY A 294 -12.54 25.18 -0.76
N ILE A 295 -13.40 24.13 -0.66
CA ILE A 295 -12.92 22.73 -0.60
C ILE A 295 -12.53 22.31 -2.02
N ILE A 296 -11.24 22.10 -2.23
CA ILE A 296 -10.70 21.64 -3.51
C ILE A 296 -10.46 20.14 -3.36
N ARG A 297 -11.15 19.33 -4.19
CA ARG A 297 -11.06 17.86 -4.12
C ARG A 297 -10.22 17.27 -5.26
N ASN A 298 -10.19 17.93 -6.42
CA ASN A 298 -9.28 17.60 -7.52
C ASN A 298 -7.84 17.81 -7.06
N GLY A 299 -6.88 16.97 -7.45
CA GLY A 299 -5.45 17.21 -7.16
C GLY A 299 -5.08 17.24 -5.67
N THR A 300 -5.96 16.74 -4.79
CA THR A 300 -5.73 16.69 -3.33
C THR A 300 -5.83 15.27 -2.78
N TYR A 301 -5.12 15.06 -1.68
CA TYR A 301 -5.10 13.85 -0.86
C TYR A 301 -5.37 14.30 0.56
N LEU A 302 -6.61 14.22 1.03
CA LEU A 302 -7.02 14.89 2.25
C LEU A 302 -7.86 14.00 3.19
N TYR A 303 -7.82 14.35 4.47
CA TYR A 303 -8.55 13.70 5.55
C TYR A 303 -9.37 14.74 6.31
N GLU A 304 -10.69 14.61 6.22
CA GLU A 304 -11.68 15.49 6.85
C GLU A 304 -12.02 14.97 8.27
N SER A 305 -12.28 15.90 9.20
CA SER A 305 -12.60 15.56 10.59
C SER A 305 -13.84 14.69 10.79
N ASP A 306 -14.76 14.65 9.82
CA ASP A 306 -15.93 13.76 9.83
C ASP A 306 -15.62 12.32 9.40
N GLY A 307 -14.34 11.96 9.24
CA GLY A 307 -13.92 10.61 8.90
C GLY A 307 -13.84 10.34 7.40
N LYS A 308 -14.10 11.33 6.56
CA LYS A 308 -13.95 11.20 5.10
C LYS A 308 -12.51 11.40 4.67
N ILE A 309 -12.05 10.50 3.80
CA ILE A 309 -10.77 10.59 3.11
C ILE A 309 -11.05 10.76 1.63
N TRP A 310 -10.34 11.72 1.01
CA TRP A 310 -10.48 12.04 -0.40
C TRP A 310 -9.15 11.93 -1.12
N ILE A 311 -9.18 11.30 -2.29
CA ILE A 311 -8.02 11.15 -3.15
C ILE A 311 -8.44 11.49 -4.56
N ASN A 312 -7.92 12.60 -5.06
CA ASN A 312 -8.17 13.09 -6.41
C ASN A 312 -9.67 12.97 -6.79
N GLU A 313 -10.52 13.67 -6.04
CA GLU A 313 -11.99 13.68 -6.13
C GLU A 313 -12.72 12.42 -5.64
N LYS A 314 -12.05 11.27 -5.49
CA LYS A 314 -12.66 10.03 -5.00
C LYS A 314 -12.69 10.03 -3.47
N GLY A 315 -13.90 10.13 -2.91
CA GLY A 315 -14.12 10.16 -1.47
C GLY A 315 -14.66 8.85 -0.92
N LYS A 316 -14.18 8.42 0.25
CA LYS A 316 -14.78 7.36 1.05
C LYS A 316 -14.67 7.72 2.53
N GLY A 317 -15.66 7.36 3.34
CA GLY A 317 -15.69 7.69 4.76
C GLY A 317 -16.18 6.54 5.62
N ASN A 318 -15.79 6.57 6.88
CA ASN A 318 -16.33 5.75 7.96
C ASN A 318 -16.27 6.59 9.24
N ASP A 319 -17.38 6.64 9.96
CA ASP A 319 -17.57 7.46 11.15
C ASP A 319 -16.56 7.12 12.26
N GLU A 320 -16.06 5.88 12.32
CA GLU A 320 -15.01 5.44 13.25
C GLU A 320 -13.67 6.20 13.07
N TYR A 321 -13.47 6.74 11.87
CA TYR A 321 -12.30 7.55 11.54
C TYR A 321 -12.53 9.05 11.73
N SER A 322 -13.68 9.46 12.27
CA SER A 322 -13.86 10.85 12.66
C SER A 322 -12.86 11.23 13.75
N TYR A 323 -12.36 12.45 13.73
CA TYR A 323 -11.40 12.95 14.71
C TYR A 323 -11.79 14.32 15.25
N GLY A 324 -11.43 14.57 16.51
CA GLY A 324 -11.81 15.80 17.19
C GLY A 324 -10.77 16.31 18.18
N ILE A 325 -11.21 17.16 19.11
CA ILE A 325 -10.33 17.81 20.09
C ILE A 325 -9.56 16.75 20.89
N GLY A 326 -8.22 16.88 20.94
CA GLY A 326 -7.34 15.96 21.63
C GLY A 326 -6.77 14.84 20.75
N ASP A 327 -7.35 14.58 19.58
CA ASP A 327 -6.81 13.60 18.64
C ASP A 327 -5.56 14.13 17.94
N THR A 328 -4.67 13.20 17.62
CA THR A 328 -3.56 13.40 16.68
C THR A 328 -3.85 12.57 15.43
N VAL A 329 -3.89 13.22 14.27
CA VAL A 329 -4.13 12.55 12.98
C VAL A 329 -2.99 12.87 12.03
N GLY A 330 -2.62 11.90 11.20
CA GLY A 330 -1.49 12.02 10.32
C GLY A 330 -1.78 11.58 8.90
N ILE A 331 -0.94 12.08 8.00
CA ILE A 331 -0.91 11.70 6.60
C ILE A 331 0.55 11.57 6.16
N GLY A 332 0.81 10.51 5.40
CA GLY A 332 2.10 10.30 4.76
C GLY A 332 1.97 9.81 3.34
N VAL A 333 3.07 9.87 2.63
CA VAL A 333 3.23 9.27 1.31
C VAL A 333 4.56 8.58 1.21
N HIS A 334 4.52 7.32 0.77
CA HIS A 334 5.71 6.60 0.39
C HIS A 334 6.21 7.14 -0.95
N LEU A 335 7.40 7.74 -0.98
CA LEU A 335 7.86 8.45 -2.17
C LEU A 335 8.04 7.51 -3.37
N ILE A 336 8.50 6.26 -3.20
CA ILE A 336 8.60 5.33 -4.35
C ILE A 336 7.23 4.77 -4.79
N THR A 337 6.52 4.08 -3.89
CA THR A 337 5.29 3.36 -4.24
C THR A 337 4.10 4.29 -4.47
N ARG A 338 4.24 5.57 -4.09
CA ARG A 338 3.18 6.59 -4.12
C ARG A 338 1.97 6.27 -3.25
N GLN A 339 2.10 5.29 -2.34
CA GLN A 339 1.06 4.93 -1.40
C GLN A 339 0.81 6.06 -0.41
N ILE A 340 -0.45 6.44 -0.24
CA ILE A 340 -0.87 7.39 0.78
C ILE A 340 -1.25 6.64 2.05
N ILE A 341 -0.81 7.16 3.19
CA ILE A 341 -1.01 6.57 4.52
C ILE A 341 -1.78 7.59 5.35
N PHE A 342 -2.84 7.16 6.02
CA PHE A 342 -3.57 7.95 7.00
C PHE A 342 -3.51 7.28 8.36
N THR A 343 -3.38 8.09 9.42
CA THR A 343 -3.24 7.60 10.79
C THR A 343 -4.11 8.41 11.73
N ARG A 344 -4.52 7.77 12.83
CA ARG A 344 -5.21 8.41 13.95
C ARG A 344 -4.68 7.83 15.26
N ASN A 345 -4.29 8.72 16.17
CA ASN A 345 -3.81 8.40 17.51
C ASN A 345 -2.71 7.34 17.58
N GLY A 346 -1.82 7.31 16.59
CA GLY A 346 -0.72 6.35 16.51
C GLY A 346 -1.08 5.02 15.86
N GLN A 347 -2.30 4.87 15.33
CA GLN A 347 -2.74 3.69 14.58
C GLN A 347 -2.96 4.05 13.10
N ARG A 348 -2.65 3.11 12.21
CA ARG A 348 -2.92 3.23 10.77
C ARG A 348 -4.40 2.96 10.47
N LEU A 349 -4.94 3.63 9.46
CA LEU A 349 -6.31 3.42 8.98
C LEU A 349 -6.31 2.40 7.83
N ASP A 350 -6.21 1.11 8.15
CA ASP A 350 -5.89 0.02 7.21
C ASP A 350 -6.89 -0.24 6.08
N PHE A 351 -8.13 0.25 6.18
CA PHE A 351 -9.12 0.07 5.11
C PHE A 351 -8.84 0.95 3.86
N PHE A 352 -7.80 1.79 3.93
CA PHE A 352 -7.56 2.90 3.00
C PHE A 352 -6.14 2.93 2.46
N ASP A 353 -5.57 1.76 2.19
CA ASP A 353 -4.39 1.65 1.34
C ASP A 353 -4.72 2.14 -0.07
N PHE A 354 -4.46 3.41 -0.31
CA PHE A 354 -4.74 4.04 -1.57
C PHE A 354 -3.49 4.14 -2.44
N PHE A 355 -3.62 3.56 -3.63
CA PHE A 355 -2.66 3.64 -4.71
C PHE A 355 -3.32 4.38 -5.88
N ASP A 356 -3.40 5.70 -5.79
CA ASP A 356 -3.58 6.53 -6.98
C ASP A 356 -2.28 7.31 -7.10
N ALA A 357 -1.49 7.01 -8.14
CA ALA A 357 -0.25 7.71 -8.42
C ALA A 357 -0.56 9.21 -8.45
N PRO A 358 -0.01 10.00 -7.53
CA PRO A 358 -0.37 11.38 -7.50
C PRO A 358 -0.01 12.08 -8.79
N SER A 359 -1.04 12.50 -9.51
CA SER A 359 -0.89 13.34 -10.69
C SER A 359 -0.63 14.78 -10.23
N PHE A 360 0.45 14.97 -9.48
CA PHE A 360 0.94 16.31 -9.20
C PHE A 360 1.60 16.81 -10.48
N ALA A 361 1.10 17.89 -11.06
CA ALA A 361 1.49 18.39 -12.39
C ALA A 361 3.01 18.55 -12.57
N ASP A 362 3.72 18.77 -11.45
CA ASP A 362 5.16 19.05 -11.40
C ASP A 362 5.95 17.95 -10.65
N ASN A 363 5.37 16.76 -10.42
CA ASN A 363 5.91 15.75 -9.49
C ASN A 363 6.21 16.32 -8.10
N SER A 364 5.43 17.29 -7.64
CA SER A 364 5.63 17.92 -6.34
C SER A 364 4.32 18.23 -5.64
N PHE A 365 4.28 18.08 -4.32
CA PHE A 365 3.09 18.32 -3.53
C PHE A 365 3.38 19.13 -2.29
N HIS A 366 2.33 19.77 -1.78
CA HIS A 366 2.40 20.68 -0.66
C HIS A 366 1.54 20.17 0.50
N PRO A 367 2.14 19.90 1.67
CA PRO A 367 1.37 19.70 2.90
C PRO A 367 0.55 20.94 3.21
N PHE A 368 -0.71 20.74 3.61
CA PHE A 368 -1.61 21.84 3.95
C PHE A 368 -2.54 21.49 5.11
N VAL A 369 -3.14 22.52 5.68
CA VAL A 369 -4.28 22.41 6.59
C VAL A 369 -5.28 23.52 6.28
N SER A 370 -6.56 23.19 6.42
CA SER A 370 -7.68 24.08 6.22
C SER A 370 -8.57 24.07 7.46
N LEU A 371 -8.90 25.27 7.94
CA LEU A 371 -9.81 25.51 9.05
C LEU A 371 -10.97 26.37 8.57
N ARG A 372 -12.15 26.20 9.16
CA ARG A 372 -13.36 26.92 8.75
C ARG A 372 -13.96 27.79 9.84
N ASP A 373 -13.93 27.32 11.09
CA ASP A 373 -14.74 27.90 12.14
C ASP A 373 -13.90 28.72 13.12
N SER A 374 -14.48 29.84 13.59
CA SER A 374 -13.83 30.71 14.56
C SER A 374 -13.55 29.95 15.85
N GLY A 375 -12.28 30.00 16.27
CA GLY A 375 -11.77 29.23 17.41
C GLY A 375 -10.99 27.98 17.01
N ASP A 376 -11.18 27.43 15.80
CA ASP A 376 -10.47 26.23 15.36
C ASP A 376 -8.95 26.42 15.48
N LYS A 377 -8.27 25.38 15.98
CA LYS A 377 -6.85 25.44 16.29
C LYS A 377 -6.21 24.06 16.20
N ILE A 378 -5.08 24.01 15.51
CA ILE A 378 -4.25 22.81 15.38
C ILE A 378 -2.80 23.14 15.66
N GLU A 379 -2.02 22.10 15.97
CA GLU A 379 -0.56 22.15 16.01
C GLU A 379 -0.01 21.04 15.12
N ALA A 380 0.82 21.40 14.14
CA ALA A 380 1.46 20.45 13.26
C ALA A 380 2.76 19.91 13.85
N ASN A 381 3.10 18.69 13.47
CA ASN A 381 4.37 18.05 13.74
C ASN A 381 4.89 17.46 12.43
N PHE A 382 5.96 18.07 11.90
CA PHE A 382 6.68 17.60 10.71
C PHE A 382 7.88 16.70 11.07
N GLY A 383 7.91 16.21 12.33
CA GLY A 383 8.89 15.25 12.82
C GLY A 383 10.00 15.86 13.68
N PRO A 384 10.89 14.99 14.22
CA PRO A 384 10.89 13.54 14.04
C PRO A 384 9.98 12.77 15.02
N ASN A 385 9.50 13.42 16.08
CA ASN A 385 8.82 12.74 17.19
C ASN A 385 7.33 12.59 16.94
N PHE A 386 6.94 11.62 16.14
CA PHE A 386 5.53 11.36 15.80
C PHE A 386 4.82 10.50 16.86
N LYS A 387 3.49 10.62 16.94
CA LYS A 387 2.66 9.67 17.73
C LYS A 387 2.52 8.32 17.01
N PHE A 388 2.52 8.33 15.68
CA PHE A 388 2.57 7.12 14.87
C PHE A 388 4.01 6.63 14.73
N ASP A 389 4.25 5.37 15.07
CA ASP A 389 5.56 4.75 14.87
C ASP A 389 5.74 4.37 13.40
N LEU A 390 6.48 5.21 12.66
CA LEU A 390 6.82 4.96 11.26
C LEU A 390 7.58 3.65 11.06
N ALA A 391 8.26 3.09 12.08
CA ALA A 391 8.95 1.80 11.96
C ALA A 391 8.00 0.62 11.73
N THR A 392 6.74 0.74 12.17
CA THR A 392 5.70 -0.29 11.96
C THR A 392 5.37 -0.48 10.48
N LEU A 393 5.46 0.58 9.66
CA LEU A 393 5.29 0.52 8.20
C LEU A 393 6.35 -0.32 7.48
N TRP A 394 7.39 -0.72 8.20
CA TRP A 394 8.57 -1.37 7.65
C TRP A 394 8.82 -2.76 8.25
N GLY A 395 7.94 -3.24 9.13
CA GLY A 395 7.98 -4.59 9.68
C GLY A 395 9.13 -4.87 10.64
N ARG A 396 9.59 -3.88 11.43
CA ARG A 396 10.43 -4.19 12.60
C ARG A 396 9.56 -4.48 13.82
N ASN A 397 9.66 -5.70 14.34
CA ASN A 397 9.59 -5.87 15.79
C ASN A 397 10.92 -5.36 16.34
N ILE A 398 10.86 -4.36 17.22
CA ILE A 398 12.00 -3.96 18.03
C ILE A 398 12.01 -4.93 19.21
N ASP A 399 12.97 -5.86 19.20
CA ASP A 399 13.31 -6.65 20.38
C ASP A 399 14.02 -5.78 21.44
#